data_AF-A0A396GK81-F1
#
_entry.id   AF-A0A396GK81-F1
#
_cell.length_a   1.000
_cell.length_b   1.000
_cell.length_c   1.000
_cell.angle_alpha   90.00
_cell.angle_beta   90.00
_cell.angle_gamma   90.00
#
_symmetry.space_group_name_H-M   'P 1'
#
loop_
_entity.id
_entity.type
_entity.pdbx_description
1 polymer ?
#
loop_
_entity_poly.entity_id
_entity_poly.type
_entity_poly.pdbx_seq_one_letter_code
_entity_poly.pdbx_strand_id
1 'polypeptide(L)'
;MVIDAMSKLIVSDFFTTLSMPPNFYMFPLFFLSFIFFIFPTNSVHFKISSFHPDDGIVVCLGSARASDGQINFNINDDYSSRVGRVEYAKKVLLWESATGQLADFKTHYTFIIDTQNRTTYGHGIAFFLVPVGIEIPPNSAGGLMGLFNTTTMVSSSSNRIVHVEFDSFANSEFSETTEHVGINNNSIKSSISTPWNASLHSGDIAEVPLEN
;
A
#
# COMPACT_ATOMS: atom_id res chain seq x y z
N MET A 1 9.95 8.31 -6.43
CA MET A 1 8.63 8.89 -6.20
C MET A 1 8.78 10.38 -6.33
N VAL A 2 7.80 11.01 -6.96
CA VAL A 2 7.71 12.47 -7.03
C VAL A 2 6.49 12.81 -6.20
N ILE A 3 6.70 13.39 -5.03
CA ILE A 3 5.66 14.11 -4.32
C ILE A 3 5.89 15.56 -4.71
N ASP A 4 5.15 16.00 -5.71
CA ASP A 4 5.02 17.41 -6.00
C ASP A 4 3.80 17.90 -5.21
N ALA A 5 4.05 18.42 -4.01
CA ALA A 5 3.05 19.21 -3.31
C ALA A 5 2.98 20.56 -4.03
N MET A 6 2.27 20.59 -5.16
CA MET A 6 1.96 21.82 -5.89
C MET A 6 1.01 22.68 -5.07
N SER A 7 1.53 23.47 -4.14
CA SER A 7 0.83 24.65 -3.65
C SER A 7 0.83 25.70 -4.76
N LYS A 8 -0.17 25.67 -5.65
CA LYS A 8 -0.43 26.77 -6.58
C LYS A 8 -0.99 27.96 -5.80
N LEU A 9 -0.12 28.88 -5.41
CA LEU A 9 -0.52 30.24 -5.06
C LEU A 9 -0.24 31.13 -6.29
N ILE A 10 -1.24 31.34 -7.14
CA ILE A 10 -1.16 32.36 -8.19
C ILE A 10 -1.56 33.68 -7.53
N VAL A 11 -0.57 34.45 -7.07
CA VAL A 11 -0.76 35.88 -6.79
C VAL A 11 -0.39 36.61 -8.07
N SER A 12 -1.39 37.03 -8.85
CA SER A 12 -1.14 37.93 -9.98
C SER A 12 -0.97 39.35 -9.45
N ASP A 13 0.26 39.84 -9.41
CA ASP A 13 0.56 41.23 -9.12
C ASP A 13 0.13 42.11 -10.30
N PHE A 14 -0.94 42.89 -10.12
CA PHE A 14 -1.20 44.11 -10.89
C PHE A 14 -1.06 45.30 -9.94
N PHE A 15 0.16 45.83 -9.80
CA PHE A 15 0.38 47.13 -9.19
C PHE A 15 0.55 48.18 -10.29
N THR A 16 -0.54 48.88 -10.63
CA THR A 16 -0.45 50.20 -11.26
C THR A 16 -0.07 51.21 -10.19
N THR A 17 1.05 51.91 -10.42
CA THR A 17 1.60 52.91 -9.49
C THR A 17 0.72 54.15 -9.43
N LEU A 18 -0.02 54.34 -8.34
CA LEU A 18 -0.57 55.64 -7.94
C LEU A 18 0.22 56.16 -6.74
N SER A 19 0.83 57.33 -6.90
CA SER A 19 1.62 58.02 -5.88
C SER A 19 0.75 58.38 -4.67
N MET A 20 1.04 57.81 -3.49
CA MET A 20 0.36 58.13 -2.24
C MET A 20 1.26 58.97 -1.30
N PRO A 21 0.66 59.83 -0.45
CA PRO A 21 1.37 60.80 0.40
C PRO A 21 2.11 60.15 1.59
N PRO A 22 3.10 60.86 2.18
CA PRO A 22 4.02 60.31 3.17
C PRO A 22 3.37 60.25 4.56
N ASN A 23 2.65 59.17 4.89
CA ASN A 23 2.31 58.82 6.29
C ASN A 23 1.68 57.41 6.45
N PHE A 24 2.29 56.38 5.87
CA PHE A 24 1.89 54.98 6.12
C PHE A 24 3.11 54.06 6.29
N TYR A 25 3.93 54.27 7.32
CA TYR A 25 4.99 53.33 7.73
C TYR A 25 4.53 52.39 8.86
N MET A 26 3.23 52.14 9.01
CA MET A 26 2.69 51.28 10.07
C MET A 26 2.05 49.98 9.59
N PHE A 27 2.38 49.51 8.38
CA PHE A 27 2.01 48.18 7.89
C PHE A 27 3.08 47.65 6.92
N PRO A 28 4.13 46.97 7.41
CA PRO A 28 4.53 45.73 6.73
C PRO A 28 4.89 44.57 7.68
N LEU A 29 4.66 44.69 8.99
CA LEU A 29 4.95 43.61 9.95
C LEU A 29 3.90 42.47 9.94
N PHE A 30 2.70 42.71 9.37
CA PHE A 30 1.65 41.69 9.29
C PHE A 30 1.89 40.67 8.17
N PHE A 31 2.66 41.02 7.13
CA PHE A 31 3.01 40.09 6.05
C PHE A 31 4.18 39.17 6.40
N LEU A 32 5.03 39.55 7.36
CA LEU A 32 6.12 38.68 7.83
C LEU A 32 5.63 37.52 8.71
N SER A 33 4.46 37.64 9.37
CA SER A 33 3.93 36.59 10.25
C SER A 33 3.29 35.42 9.50
N PHE A 34 2.89 35.62 8.23
CA PHE A 34 2.32 34.56 7.40
C PHE A 34 3.37 33.58 6.85
N ILE A 35 4.66 33.92 6.89
CA ILE A 35 5.75 33.08 6.36
C ILE A 35 6.10 31.90 7.30
N PHE A 36 5.60 31.87 8.55
CA PHE A 36 6.02 30.91 9.56
C PHE A 36 5.03 29.77 9.87
N PHE A 37 3.92 29.63 9.14
CA PHE A 37 3.04 28.46 9.26
C PHE A 37 3.42 27.36 8.26
N ILE A 38 4.69 26.94 8.25
CA ILE A 38 5.06 25.66 7.64
C ILE A 38 4.73 24.60 8.68
N PHE A 39 3.53 24.02 8.60
CA PHE A 39 3.21 22.83 9.39
C PHE A 39 4.15 21.70 8.93
N PRO A 40 4.88 21.03 9.85
CA PRO A 40 5.72 19.91 9.46
C PRO A 40 4.82 18.80 8.91
N THR A 41 5.01 18.46 7.63
CA THR A 41 4.38 17.30 7.02
C THR A 41 5.25 16.07 7.25
N ASN A 42 4.62 14.96 7.62
CA ASN A 42 5.29 13.66 7.72
C ASN A 42 5.12 12.95 6.37
N SER A 43 6.22 12.79 5.62
CA SER A 43 6.22 12.02 4.37
C SER A 43 7.31 10.95 4.40
N VAL A 44 7.04 9.82 3.75
CA VAL A 44 7.96 8.70 3.65
C VAL A 44 8.19 8.37 2.18
N HIS A 45 9.45 8.40 1.73
CA HIS A 45 9.84 7.95 0.39
C HIS A 45 10.76 6.74 0.47
N PHE A 46 10.44 5.69 -0.30
CA PHE A 46 11.43 4.71 -0.73
C PHE A 46 11.22 4.32 -2.20
N LYS A 47 12.30 3.81 -2.82
CA LYS A 47 12.29 3.13 -4.12
C LYS A 47 13.25 1.95 -4.00
N ILE A 48 12.74 0.75 -4.22
CA ILE A 48 13.54 -0.48 -4.19
C ILE A 48 13.54 -1.03 -5.61
N SER A 49 14.73 -1.20 -6.19
CA SER A 49 14.90 -1.72 -7.56
C SER A 49 15.51 -3.11 -7.57
N SER A 50 16.08 -3.54 -6.45
CA SER A 50 16.62 -4.86 -6.19
C SER A 50 16.50 -5.11 -4.69
N PHE A 51 16.09 -6.31 -4.30
CA PHE A 51 16.00 -6.72 -2.90
C PHE A 51 17.23 -7.53 -2.48
N HIS A 52 17.91 -7.08 -1.42
CA HIS A 52 18.95 -7.86 -0.76
C HIS A 52 18.58 -8.18 0.70
N PRO A 53 18.98 -9.35 1.23
CA PRO A 53 18.66 -9.75 2.60
C PRO A 53 19.07 -8.73 3.68
N ASP A 54 20.14 -7.97 3.42
CA ASP A 54 20.78 -7.11 4.42
C ASP A 54 20.49 -5.60 4.25
N ASP A 55 19.60 -5.22 3.33
CA ASP A 55 19.31 -3.80 3.06
C ASP A 55 18.59 -3.10 4.21
N GLY A 56 17.91 -3.85 5.08
CA GLY A 56 17.16 -3.32 6.22
C GLY A 56 15.97 -2.42 5.87
N ILE A 57 15.63 -2.30 4.57
CA ILE A 57 14.49 -1.49 4.09
C ILE A 57 13.17 -2.22 4.33
N VAL A 58 13.18 -3.55 4.19
CA VAL A 58 12.01 -4.42 4.36
C VAL A 58 12.32 -5.55 5.33
N VAL A 59 11.27 -6.06 5.97
CA VAL A 59 11.31 -7.24 6.84
C VAL A 59 10.56 -8.37 6.15
N CYS A 60 11.24 -9.48 5.91
CA CYS A 60 10.63 -10.68 5.36
C CYS A 60 10.16 -11.61 6.50
N LEU A 61 8.90 -12.01 6.45
CA LEU A 61 8.25 -12.86 7.45
C LEU A 61 7.73 -14.15 6.82
N GLY A 62 7.57 -15.18 7.65
CA GLY A 62 7.10 -16.49 7.21
C GLY A 62 8.04 -17.10 6.17
N SER A 63 7.49 -17.41 5.00
CA SER A 63 8.16 -18.03 3.86
C SER A 63 8.86 -17.05 2.91
N ALA A 64 8.62 -15.74 3.02
CA ALA A 64 9.20 -14.75 2.12
C ALA A 64 10.71 -14.59 2.35
N ARG A 65 11.53 -14.49 1.30
CA ARG A 65 12.94 -14.05 1.41
C ARG A 65 13.33 -13.23 0.19
N ALA A 66 14.32 -12.37 0.38
CA ALA A 66 15.02 -11.72 -0.71
C ALA A 66 16.07 -12.67 -1.32
N SER A 67 16.04 -12.81 -2.65
CA SER A 67 17.00 -13.60 -3.43
C SER A 67 17.04 -13.07 -4.86
N ASP A 68 18.23 -13.02 -5.46
CA ASP A 68 18.42 -12.62 -6.87
C ASP A 68 17.76 -11.29 -7.24
N GLY A 69 17.80 -10.32 -6.31
CA GLY A 69 17.23 -8.98 -6.47
C GLY A 69 15.70 -8.93 -6.37
N GLN A 70 15.04 -10.02 -6.00
CA GLN A 70 13.58 -10.12 -5.92
C GLN A 70 13.15 -10.67 -4.55
N ILE A 71 11.86 -10.54 -4.24
CA ILE A 71 11.24 -11.26 -3.13
C ILE A 71 10.62 -12.55 -3.69
N ASN A 72 11.05 -13.69 -3.16
CA ASN A 72 10.38 -14.96 -3.38
C ASN A 72 9.52 -15.30 -2.16
N PHE A 73 8.21 -15.47 -2.38
CA PHE A 73 7.24 -15.84 -1.35
C PHE A 73 7.14 -17.37 -1.12
N ASN A 74 7.63 -18.17 -2.07
CA ASN A 74 7.52 -19.64 -2.16
C ASN A 74 8.86 -20.30 -2.56
N ILE A 75 9.93 -20.13 -1.77
CA ILE A 75 11.32 -20.62 -2.04
C ILE A 75 11.51 -22.14 -2.25
N ASN A 76 10.46 -22.93 -2.10
CA ASN A 76 10.47 -24.38 -1.99
C ASN A 76 9.05 -24.84 -2.34
N ASP A 77 8.94 -25.38 -3.53
CA ASP A 77 7.70 -25.81 -4.16
C ASP A 77 7.21 -27.17 -3.63
N ASP A 78 8.01 -27.86 -2.81
CA ASP A 78 7.64 -29.14 -2.20
C ASP A 78 6.68 -28.95 -1.00
N TYR A 79 6.60 -27.74 -0.45
CA TYR A 79 5.72 -27.43 0.67
C TYR A 79 4.44 -26.73 0.21
N SER A 80 3.31 -27.33 0.53
CA SER A 80 2.01 -26.67 0.43
C SER A 80 1.77 -25.68 1.57
N SER A 81 0.75 -24.82 1.42
CA SER A 81 0.23 -23.98 2.51
C SER A 81 1.23 -22.97 3.10
N ARG A 82 2.08 -22.42 2.25
CA ARG A 82 3.05 -21.41 2.65
C ARG A 82 2.41 -20.04 2.77
N VAL A 83 2.96 -19.25 3.70
CA VAL A 83 2.61 -17.85 3.90
C VAL A 83 3.89 -17.04 3.99
N GLY A 84 4.04 -16.05 3.13
CA GLY A 84 5.12 -15.08 3.19
C GLY A 84 4.56 -13.67 3.25
N ARG A 85 5.15 -12.81 4.08
CA ARG A 85 4.86 -11.36 4.06
C ARG A 85 6.16 -10.59 3.93
N VAL A 86 6.10 -9.45 3.25
CA VAL A 86 7.18 -8.48 3.25
C VAL A 86 6.61 -7.14 3.67
N GLU A 87 7.20 -6.58 4.71
CA GLU A 87 6.73 -5.35 5.35
C GLU A 87 7.82 -4.28 5.24
N TYR A 88 7.43 -3.03 5.03
CA TYR A 88 8.37 -1.91 5.12
C TYR A 88 8.86 -1.77 6.57
N ALA A 89 10.17 -1.66 6.76
CA ALA A 89 10.78 -1.76 8.10
C ALA A 89 10.44 -0.59 9.04
N LYS A 90 9.98 0.54 8.49
CA LYS A 90 9.59 1.73 9.27
C LYS A 90 8.08 1.90 9.32
N LYS A 91 7.61 2.53 10.38
CA LYS A 91 6.20 2.87 10.57
C LYS A 91 5.80 3.99 9.58
N VAL A 92 4.58 3.91 9.07
CA VAL A 92 3.98 4.95 8.22
C VAL A 92 2.74 5.48 8.96
N LEU A 93 2.67 6.80 9.15
CA LEU A 93 1.52 7.45 9.76
C LEU A 93 0.45 7.70 8.69
N LEU A 94 -0.65 6.94 8.75
CA LEU A 94 -1.74 7.04 7.77
C LEU A 94 -2.82 8.06 8.13
N TRP A 95 -2.97 8.35 9.42
CA TRP A 95 -3.90 9.35 9.92
C TRP A 95 -3.39 9.93 11.24
N GLU A 96 -3.65 11.21 11.46
CA GLU A 96 -3.34 11.86 12.73
C GLU A 96 -4.62 12.14 13.53
N SER A 97 -4.71 11.49 14.69
CA SER A 97 -5.92 11.52 15.52
C SER A 97 -6.25 12.89 16.10
N ALA A 98 -5.24 13.71 16.39
CA ALA A 98 -5.44 15.04 16.96
C ALA A 98 -6.05 16.03 15.96
N THR A 99 -5.72 15.89 14.67
CA THR A 99 -6.13 16.82 13.61
C THR A 99 -7.19 16.24 12.67
N GLY A 100 -7.37 14.92 12.68
CA GLY A 100 -8.20 14.21 11.70
C GLY A 100 -7.58 14.19 10.30
N GLN A 101 -6.32 14.60 10.15
CA GLN A 101 -5.64 14.63 8.85
C GLN A 101 -5.34 13.21 8.38
N LEU A 102 -5.70 12.90 7.13
CA LEU A 102 -5.37 11.65 6.46
C LEU A 102 -4.12 11.83 5.59
N ALA A 103 -3.35 10.76 5.45
CA ALA A 103 -2.26 10.70 4.49
C ALA A 103 -2.78 10.27 3.12
N ASP A 104 -2.30 10.94 2.08
CA ASP A 104 -2.37 10.46 0.71
C ASP A 104 -1.14 9.59 0.43
N PHE A 105 -1.31 8.55 -0.37
CA PHE A 105 -0.24 7.64 -0.76
C PHE A 105 -0.32 7.29 -2.23
N LYS A 106 0.85 6.99 -2.79
CA LYS A 106 1.00 6.36 -4.08
C LYS A 106 2.03 5.25 -3.95
N THR A 107 1.69 4.06 -4.40
CA THR A 107 2.62 2.94 -4.49
C THR A 107 2.64 2.39 -5.90
N HIS A 108 3.80 1.86 -6.29
CA HIS A 108 3.97 1.16 -7.54
C HIS A 108 4.86 -0.04 -7.28
N TYR A 109 4.37 -1.22 -7.58
CA TYR A 109 5.12 -2.46 -7.46
C TYR A 109 4.87 -3.34 -8.67
N THR A 110 5.79 -4.27 -8.87
CA THR A 110 5.68 -5.30 -9.89
C THR A 110 5.74 -6.66 -9.24
N PHE A 111 4.99 -7.61 -9.78
CA PHE A 111 5.05 -9.00 -9.32
C PHE A 111 4.86 -9.96 -10.49
N ILE A 112 5.20 -11.22 -10.26
CA ILE A 112 4.96 -12.32 -11.19
C ILE A 112 4.23 -13.40 -10.40
N ILE A 113 3.16 -13.94 -10.99
CA ILE A 113 2.55 -15.21 -10.58
C ILE A 113 2.83 -16.22 -11.68
N ASP A 114 3.57 -17.27 -11.35
CA ASP A 114 3.79 -18.41 -12.25
C ASP A 114 2.91 -19.59 -11.83
N THR A 115 1.93 -19.93 -12.66
CA THR A 115 1.03 -21.06 -12.45
C THR A 115 1.69 -22.41 -12.75
N GLN A 116 2.90 -22.39 -13.34
CA GLN A 116 3.68 -23.55 -13.73
C GLN A 116 2.92 -24.52 -14.65
N ASN A 117 2.00 -23.98 -15.48
CA ASN A 117 1.08 -24.76 -16.33
C ASN A 117 0.26 -25.82 -15.56
N ARG A 118 0.03 -25.62 -14.25
CA ARG A 118 -0.78 -26.51 -13.44
C ARG A 118 -2.26 -26.25 -13.71
N THR A 119 -3.08 -27.30 -13.67
CA THR A 119 -4.55 -27.16 -13.71
C THR A 119 -5.13 -26.64 -12.40
N THR A 120 -4.35 -26.68 -11.33
CA THR A 120 -4.70 -26.17 -10.01
C THR A 120 -3.50 -25.42 -9.45
N TYR A 121 -3.70 -24.14 -9.16
CA TYR A 121 -2.70 -23.21 -8.65
C TYR A 121 -3.37 -22.28 -7.63
N GLY A 122 -2.59 -21.48 -6.92
CA GLY A 122 -3.12 -20.56 -5.92
C GLY A 122 -2.17 -20.28 -4.76
N HIS A 123 -2.50 -19.32 -3.89
CA HIS A 123 -3.79 -18.62 -3.82
C HIS A 123 -3.74 -17.16 -4.26
N GLY A 124 -2.63 -16.44 -4.14
CA GLY A 124 -2.53 -15.09 -4.68
C GLY A 124 -1.49 -14.23 -3.97
N ILE A 125 -1.56 -12.92 -4.22
CA ILE A 125 -0.71 -11.90 -3.58
C ILE A 125 -1.56 -10.68 -3.23
N ALA A 126 -1.23 -9.99 -2.13
CA ALA A 126 -1.92 -8.77 -1.73
C ALA A 126 -0.95 -7.66 -1.32
N PHE A 127 -1.28 -6.43 -1.70
CA PHE A 127 -0.76 -5.23 -1.04
C PHE A 127 -1.67 -4.91 0.15
N PHE A 128 -1.12 -4.67 1.33
CA PHE A 128 -1.91 -4.50 2.55
C PHE A 128 -1.40 -3.35 3.44
N LEU A 129 -2.34 -2.78 4.20
CA LEU A 129 -2.10 -1.83 5.27
C LEU A 129 -2.66 -2.41 6.57
N VAL A 130 -1.82 -2.52 7.58
CA VAL A 130 -2.14 -3.10 8.90
C VAL A 130 -1.51 -2.28 10.04
N PRO A 131 -2.03 -2.36 11.27
CA PRO A 131 -1.37 -1.81 12.43
C PRO A 131 0.04 -2.39 12.59
N VAL A 132 0.93 -1.57 13.13
CA VAL A 132 2.31 -1.99 13.39
C VAL A 132 2.32 -3.13 14.42
N GLY A 133 3.11 -4.17 14.16
CA GLY A 133 3.31 -5.29 15.07
C GLY A 133 2.25 -6.39 14.99
N ILE A 134 1.39 -6.38 13.96
CA ILE A 134 0.49 -7.49 13.68
C ILE A 134 1.30 -8.66 13.10
N GLU A 135 1.28 -9.80 13.78
CA GLU A 135 1.94 -11.03 13.31
C GLU A 135 1.13 -11.73 12.21
N ILE A 136 1.72 -12.74 11.56
CA ILE A 136 0.97 -13.62 10.66
C ILE A 136 -0.01 -14.44 11.50
N PRO A 137 -1.33 -14.39 11.25
CA PRO A 137 -2.28 -15.17 12.03
C PRO A 137 -1.98 -16.67 11.92
N PRO A 138 -2.22 -17.46 12.97
CA PRO A 138 -2.10 -18.91 12.87
C PRO A 138 -3.11 -19.46 11.86
N ASN A 139 -2.69 -20.48 11.10
CA ASN A 139 -3.52 -21.14 10.08
C ASN A 139 -4.08 -20.19 9.00
N SER A 140 -3.28 -19.20 8.59
CA SER A 140 -3.65 -18.16 7.60
C SER A 140 -3.27 -18.49 6.16
N ALA A 141 -2.99 -19.75 5.84
CA ALA A 141 -2.54 -20.14 4.51
C ALA A 141 -3.69 -20.17 3.49
N GLY A 142 -3.32 -20.25 2.22
CA GLY A 142 -4.26 -20.35 1.11
C GLY A 142 -5.06 -19.06 0.92
N GLY A 143 -6.38 -19.18 0.71
CA GLY A 143 -7.27 -18.04 0.49
C GLY A 143 -7.35 -17.05 1.66
N LEU A 144 -6.71 -17.33 2.81
CA LEU A 144 -6.60 -16.37 3.92
C LEU A 144 -5.40 -15.41 3.78
N MET A 145 -4.58 -15.60 2.75
CA MET A 145 -3.51 -14.71 2.25
C MET A 145 -2.44 -14.29 3.29
N GLY A 146 -2.34 -14.95 4.44
CA GLY A 146 -1.48 -14.50 5.52
C GLY A 146 -1.99 -13.28 6.30
N LEU A 147 -3.24 -12.87 6.06
CA LEU A 147 -3.86 -11.68 6.65
C LEU A 147 -4.97 -12.03 7.65
N PHE A 148 -5.62 -13.18 7.47
CA PHE A 148 -6.74 -13.61 8.31
C PHE A 148 -6.55 -15.03 8.84
N ASN A 149 -7.37 -15.38 9.82
CA ASN A 149 -7.65 -16.77 10.18
C ASN A 149 -9.18 -17.00 10.09
N THR A 150 -9.61 -18.24 10.31
CA THR A 150 -11.04 -18.61 10.22
C THR A 150 -11.96 -17.85 11.19
N THR A 151 -11.42 -17.27 12.27
CA THR A 151 -12.19 -16.47 13.24
C THR A 151 -12.21 -14.98 12.91
N THR A 152 -11.28 -14.50 12.08
CA THR A 152 -11.15 -13.08 11.72
C THR A 152 -11.51 -12.78 10.27
N MET A 153 -11.66 -13.79 9.42
CA MET A 153 -11.83 -13.63 7.97
C MET A 153 -13.10 -12.88 7.53
N VAL A 154 -14.17 -12.85 8.33
CA VAL A 154 -15.41 -12.13 7.98
C VAL A 154 -15.70 -11.03 8.99
N SER A 155 -15.48 -9.78 8.58
CA SER A 155 -16.01 -8.56 9.21
C SER A 155 -15.87 -8.50 10.74
N SER A 156 -14.74 -8.96 11.29
CA SER A 156 -14.46 -8.78 12.72
C SER A 156 -14.25 -7.29 13.00
N SER A 157 -14.95 -6.74 14.00
CA SER A 157 -14.79 -5.35 14.43
C SER A 157 -13.39 -5.03 14.98
N SER A 158 -12.60 -6.08 15.27
CA SER A 158 -11.20 -5.95 15.67
C SER A 158 -10.24 -5.79 14.50
N ASN A 159 -10.66 -6.14 13.28
CA ASN A 159 -9.80 -6.03 12.11
C ASN A 159 -9.56 -4.56 11.78
N ARG A 160 -8.32 -4.26 11.41
CA ARG A 160 -7.89 -2.95 10.93
C ARG A 160 -7.01 -3.17 9.69
N ILE A 161 -7.54 -3.92 8.73
CA ILE A 161 -6.79 -4.41 7.58
C ILE A 161 -7.49 -3.91 6.33
N VAL A 162 -6.78 -3.16 5.50
CA VAL A 162 -7.19 -2.85 4.13
C VAL A 162 -6.19 -3.48 3.20
N HIS A 163 -6.66 -4.14 2.15
CA HIS A 163 -5.77 -4.74 1.16
C HIS A 163 -6.37 -4.71 -0.24
N VAL A 164 -5.48 -4.78 -1.22
CA VAL A 164 -5.80 -5.03 -2.63
C VAL A 164 -5.21 -6.38 -2.98
N GLU A 165 -6.05 -7.33 -3.37
CA GLU A 165 -5.67 -8.70 -3.67
C GLU A 165 -5.67 -8.96 -5.18
N PHE A 166 -4.72 -9.80 -5.60
CA PHE A 166 -4.74 -10.52 -6.87
C PHE A 166 -4.96 -11.99 -6.52
N ASP A 167 -6.22 -12.38 -6.49
CA ASP A 167 -6.67 -13.72 -6.12
C ASP A 167 -6.68 -14.62 -7.37
N SER A 168 -5.85 -15.64 -7.31
CA SER A 168 -5.63 -16.63 -8.37
C SER A 168 -6.34 -17.96 -8.10
N PHE A 169 -7.16 -18.05 -7.04
CA PHE A 169 -7.93 -19.25 -6.74
C PHE A 169 -9.28 -18.90 -6.15
N ALA A 170 -10.35 -19.12 -6.91
CA ALA A 170 -11.72 -18.90 -6.43
C ALA A 170 -12.07 -19.84 -5.26
N ASN A 171 -12.19 -19.30 -4.06
CA ASN A 171 -12.58 -20.05 -2.87
C ASN A 171 -14.11 -20.08 -2.73
N SER A 172 -14.71 -21.23 -3.06
CA SER A 172 -16.16 -21.42 -2.97
C SER A 172 -16.73 -21.19 -1.55
N GLU A 173 -15.91 -21.46 -0.52
CA GLU A 173 -16.22 -21.20 0.89
C GLU A 173 -16.41 -19.71 1.17
N PHE A 174 -15.82 -18.83 0.36
CA PHE A 174 -15.93 -17.38 0.46
C PHE A 174 -17.02 -16.82 -0.45
N SER A 175 -17.70 -17.70 -1.20
CA SER A 175 -18.69 -17.38 -2.23
C SER A 175 -18.09 -16.76 -3.50
N GLU A 176 -16.83 -17.06 -3.78
CA GLU A 176 -16.18 -16.70 -5.03
C GLU A 176 -16.42 -17.76 -6.10
N THR A 177 -16.54 -17.30 -7.34
CA THR A 177 -16.77 -18.16 -8.51
C THR A 177 -15.68 -18.00 -9.58
N THR A 178 -14.82 -16.99 -9.43
CA THR A 178 -13.75 -16.67 -10.36
C THR A 178 -12.58 -16.07 -9.62
N GLU A 179 -11.39 -16.27 -10.19
CA GLU A 179 -10.20 -15.48 -9.92
C GLU A 179 -10.49 -13.99 -10.18
N HIS A 180 -9.89 -13.11 -9.39
CA HIS A 180 -10.25 -11.70 -9.39
C HIS A 180 -9.17 -10.80 -8.81
N VAL A 181 -9.29 -9.51 -9.11
CA VAL A 181 -8.60 -8.44 -8.38
C VAL A 181 -9.63 -7.76 -7.48
N GLY A 182 -9.28 -7.64 -6.20
CA GLY A 182 -10.20 -7.24 -5.13
C GLY A 182 -9.72 -6.06 -4.33
N ILE A 183 -10.64 -5.24 -3.83
CA ILE A 183 -10.39 -4.24 -2.77
C ILE A 183 -11.18 -4.68 -1.54
N ASN A 184 -10.45 -4.87 -0.44
CA ASN A 184 -10.94 -5.57 0.72
C ASN A 184 -10.78 -4.69 1.95
N ASN A 185 -11.82 -4.67 2.79
CA ASN A 185 -11.87 -3.86 4.00
C ASN A 185 -12.28 -4.73 5.19
N ASN A 186 -11.34 -4.99 6.08
CA ASN A 186 -11.52 -5.74 7.34
C ASN A 186 -12.09 -7.17 7.17
N SER A 187 -12.03 -7.71 5.96
CA SER A 187 -12.65 -8.98 5.58
C SER A 187 -11.87 -9.57 4.42
N ILE A 188 -11.81 -10.91 4.33
CA ILE A 188 -11.29 -11.59 3.15
C ILE A 188 -12.23 -11.43 1.95
N LYS A 189 -13.54 -11.27 2.21
CA LYS A 189 -14.49 -10.98 1.14
C LYS A 189 -14.27 -9.56 0.62
N SER A 190 -13.90 -9.46 -0.65
CA SER A 190 -13.79 -8.22 -1.40
C SER A 190 -15.05 -7.35 -1.26
N SER A 191 -14.85 -6.05 -1.02
CA SER A 191 -15.94 -5.05 -1.06
C SER A 191 -16.31 -4.69 -2.50
N ILE A 192 -15.33 -4.70 -3.38
CA ILE A 192 -15.48 -4.61 -4.83
C ILE A 192 -14.39 -5.46 -5.48
N SER A 193 -14.73 -6.12 -6.57
CA SER A 193 -13.79 -6.93 -7.33
C SER A 193 -14.07 -6.88 -8.83
N THR A 194 -13.06 -7.22 -9.62
CA THR A 194 -13.17 -7.46 -11.06
C THR A 194 -12.56 -8.81 -11.41
N PRO A 195 -13.17 -9.60 -12.30
CA PRO A 195 -12.57 -10.85 -12.76
C PRO A 195 -11.17 -10.62 -13.34
N TRP A 196 -10.26 -11.53 -13.03
CA TRP A 196 -8.90 -11.54 -13.54
C TRP A 196 -8.46 -13.00 -13.69
N ASN A 197 -7.88 -13.37 -14.82
CA ASN A 197 -7.48 -14.74 -15.08
C ASN A 197 -5.96 -14.87 -14.96
N ALA A 198 -5.50 -15.42 -13.84
CA ALA A 198 -4.09 -15.59 -13.53
C ALA A 198 -3.39 -16.53 -14.52
N SER A 199 -4.06 -17.59 -15.00
CA SER A 199 -3.45 -18.52 -15.97
C SER A 199 -3.13 -17.87 -17.32
N LEU A 200 -3.95 -16.93 -17.78
CA LEU A 200 -3.68 -16.18 -19.02
C LEU A 200 -2.47 -15.25 -18.91
N HIS A 201 -2.07 -14.92 -17.69
CA HIS A 201 -0.96 -14.03 -17.36
C HIS A 201 0.17 -14.75 -16.61
N SER A 202 0.22 -16.08 -16.71
CA SER A 202 1.22 -16.89 -16.00
C SER A 202 2.64 -16.52 -16.45
N GLY A 203 3.47 -16.10 -15.50
CA GLY A 203 4.86 -15.69 -15.77
C GLY A 203 5.00 -14.27 -16.31
N ASP A 204 3.90 -13.58 -16.60
CA ASP A 204 3.93 -12.17 -16.99
C ASP A 204 4.32 -11.28 -15.81
N ILE A 205 5.01 -10.18 -16.10
CA ILE A 205 5.24 -9.11 -15.13
C ILE A 205 3.97 -8.26 -15.06
N ALA A 206 3.30 -8.28 -13.90
CA ALA A 206 2.22 -7.37 -13.60
C ALA A 206 2.77 -6.06 -13.02
N GLU A 207 2.36 -4.92 -13.57
CA GLU A 207 2.68 -3.58 -13.03
C GLU A 207 1.45 -2.99 -12.34
N VAL A 208 1.60 -2.60 -11.07
CA VAL A 208 0.46 -2.15 -10.24
C VAL A 208 0.70 -0.77 -9.65
N PRO A 209 0.19 0.30 -10.28
CA PRO A 209 0.04 1.60 -9.65
C PRO A 209 -1.20 1.61 -8.73
N LEU A 210 -1.04 2.01 -7.46
CA LEU A 210 -2.14 2.28 -6.54
C LEU A 210 -1.99 3.67 -5.92
N GLU A 211 -3.11 4.34 -5.72
CA GLU A 211 -3.23 5.63 -5.04
C GLU A 211 -4.61 5.72 -4.35
N ASN A 212 -4.76 6.59 -3.35
CA ASN A 212 -6.02 6.85 -2.65
C ASN A 212 -6.54 8.27 -2.85
#